data_AF-A0A382M752-F1
#
_entry.id   AF-A0A382M752-F1
#
_cell.length_a   1.000
_cell.length_b   1.000
_cell.length_c   1.000
_cell.angle_alpha   90.00
_cell.angle_beta   90.00
_cell.angle_gamma   90.00
#
_symmetry.space_group_name_H-M   'P 1'
#
loop_
_entity.id
_entity.type
_entity.pdbx_description
1 polymer ?
#
loop_
_entity_poly.entity_id
_entity_poly.type
_entity_poly.pdbx_seq_one_letter_code
_entity_poly.pdbx_strand_id
1 'polypeptide(L)'
;MDRIKAEQILKQSLGNPKAKFREGQWEAIDALVNQKQKLMVVQRTGWGKSSVYFISTRILRDGGAGPTLIISPLLALMRNQVGAA
;
A
#
# COMPACT_ATOMS: atom_id res chain seq x y z
N MET A 1 -13.66 3.10 -2.27
CA MET A 1 -12.71 4.07 -1.67
C MET A 1 -12.31 5.07 -2.74
N ASP A 2 -12.31 6.37 -2.45
CA ASP A 2 -11.83 7.39 -3.39
C ASP A 2 -10.32 7.70 -3.20
N ARG A 3 -9.70 8.30 -4.22
CA ARG A 3 -8.27 8.63 -4.20
C ARG A 3 -7.89 9.60 -3.08
N ILE A 4 -8.74 10.58 -2.79
CA ILE A 4 -8.46 11.63 -1.82
C ILE A 4 -8.36 11.03 -0.41
N LYS A 5 -9.29 10.16 -0.03
CA LYS A 5 -9.27 9.43 1.23
C LYS A 5 -8.07 8.49 1.32
N ALA A 6 -7.74 7.79 0.24
CA ALA A 6 -6.55 6.95 0.21
C ALA A 6 -5.26 7.77 0.36
N GLU A 7 -5.18 8.97 -0.21
CA GLU A 7 -4.06 9.89 0.00
C GLU A 7 -3.99 10.41 1.45
N GLN A 8 -5.13 10.59 2.13
CA GLN A 8 -5.14 10.92 3.57
C GLN A 8 -4.52 9.79 4.40
N ILE A 9 -4.87 8.54 4.11
CA ILE A 9 -4.28 7.37 4.77
C ILE A 9 -2.78 7.31 4.49
N LEU A 10 -2.35 7.58 3.25
CA LEU A 10 -0.94 7.65 2.88
C LEU A 10 -0.19 8.70 3.71
N LYS A 11 -0.74 9.92 3.80
CA LYS A 11 -0.13 11.02 4.56
C LYS A 11 0.02 10.68 6.04
N GLN A 12 -1.01 10.09 6.63
CA GLN A 12 -0.98 9.63 8.02
C GLN A 12 0.06 8.52 8.23
N SER A 13 0.06 7.51 7.34
CA SER A 13 0.97 6.36 7.43
C SER A 13 2.45 6.76 7.27
N LEU A 14 2.73 7.83 6.52
CA LEU A 14 4.08 8.33 6.30
C LEU A 14 4.48 9.47 7.25
N GLY A 15 3.57 9.96 8.10
CA GLY A 15 3.81 11.17 8.89
C GLY A 15 4.13 12.40 8.04
N ASN A 16 3.69 12.44 6.77
CA ASN A 16 4.05 13.48 5.81
C ASN A 16 2.78 14.07 5.16
N PRO A 17 2.37 15.30 5.52
CA PRO A 17 1.12 15.90 5.01
C PRO A 17 1.18 16.26 3.52
N LYS A 18 2.37 16.33 2.93
CA LYS A 18 2.60 16.60 1.50
C LYS A 18 2.73 15.32 0.67
N ALA A 19 2.65 14.14 1.29
CA ALA A 19 2.71 12.88 0.57
C ALA A 19 1.58 12.77 -0.47
N LYS A 20 1.93 12.29 -1.66
CA LYS A 20 1.01 11.97 -2.75
C LYS A 20 1.39 10.60 -3.31
N PHE A 21 0.42 9.92 -3.91
CA PHE A 21 0.72 8.72 -4.68
C PHE A 21 1.64 9.07 -5.84
N ARG A 22 2.63 8.20 -6.06
CA ARG A 22 3.44 8.21 -7.27
C ARG A 22 2.63 7.60 -8.42
N GLU A 23 3.07 7.88 -9.63
CA GLU A 23 2.46 7.35 -10.85
C GLU A 23 2.27 5.83 -10.77
N GLY A 24 1.05 5.36 -11.04
CA GLY A 24 0.66 3.95 -11.04
C GLY A 24 0.28 3.38 -9.67
N GLN A 25 0.55 4.09 -8.56
CA GLN A 25 0.24 3.56 -7.22
C GLN A 25 -1.26 3.57 -6.93
N TRP A 26 -1.96 4.65 -7.29
CA TRP A 26 -3.41 4.74 -7.06
C TRP A 26 -4.14 3.71 -7.92
N GLU A 27 -3.74 3.58 -9.18
CA GLU A 27 -4.30 2.64 -10.14
C GLU A 27 -4.18 1.19 -9.63
N ALA A 28 -3.02 0.84 -9.07
CA ALA A 28 -2.81 -0.47 -8.45
C ALA A 28 -3.69 -0.69 -7.21
N ILE A 29 -3.81 0.32 -6.34
CA ILE A 29 -4.65 0.25 -5.13
C ILE A 29 -6.13 0.15 -5.50
N ASP A 30 -6.59 0.93 -6.48
CA ASP A 30 -7.97 0.94 -6.97
C ASP A 30 -8.37 -0.42 -7.54
N ALA A 31 -7.51 -1.00 -8.39
CA ALA A 31 -7.72 -2.34 -8.95
C ALA A 31 -7.82 -3.41 -7.85
N LEU A 32 -6.96 -3.36 -6.83
CA LEU A 32 -6.99 -4.31 -5.71
C LEU A 32 -8.19 -4.12 -4.78
N VAL A 33 -8.49 -2.89 -4.40
CA VAL A 33 -9.45 -2.58 -3.32
C VAL A 33 -10.88 -2.43 -3.83
N ASN A 34 -11.06 -1.61 -4.87
CA ASN A 34 -12.39 -1.29 -5.37
C ASN A 34 -12.85 -2.33 -6.40
N GLN A 35 -11.94 -2.72 -7.31
CA GLN A 35 -12.27 -3.68 -8.37
C GLN A 35 -12.07 -5.13 -7.94
N LYS A 36 -11.42 -5.37 -6.79
CA LYS A 36 -11.13 -6.71 -6.24
C LYS A 36 -10.43 -7.65 -7.22
N GLN A 37 -9.54 -7.11 -8.03
CA GLN A 37 -8.80 -7.85 -9.06
C GLN A 37 -7.50 -8.44 -8.51
N LYS A 38 -7.01 -9.48 -9.19
CA LYS A 38 -5.63 -9.95 -9.02
C LYS A 38 -4.71 -9.05 -9.84
N LEU A 39 -3.56 -8.65 -9.28
CA LEU A 39 -2.65 -7.70 -9.90
C LEU A 39 -1.21 -8.24 -9.92
N MET A 40 -0.50 -8.00 -11.03
CA MET A 40 0.95 -8.18 -11.13
C MET A 40 1.62 -6.81 -11.32
N VAL A 41 2.44 -6.40 -10.36
CA VAL A 41 3.14 -5.09 -10.40
C VAL A 41 4.61 -5.29 -10.69
N VAL A 42 5.05 -4.87 -11.87
CA VAL A 42 6.47 -4.86 -12.28
C VAL A 42 6.98 -3.43 -12.27
N GLN A 43 7.81 -3.10 -11.29
CA GLN A 43 8.36 -1.75 -11.10
C GLN A 43 9.76 -1.80 -10.52
N ARG A 44 10.59 -0.81 -10.85
CA ARG A 44 11.97 -0.68 -10.35
C ARG A 44 12.05 -0.62 -8.81
N THR A 45 13.23 -0.90 -8.27
CA THR A 45 13.52 -0.68 -6.84
C THR A 45 13.36 0.80 -6.50
N GLY A 46 12.90 1.09 -5.29
CA GLY A 46 12.62 2.45 -4.85
C GLY A 46 11.35 3.08 -5.41
N TRP A 47 10.57 2.43 -6.30
CA TRP A 47 9.28 2.96 -6.78
C TRP A 47 8.24 3.14 -5.67
N GLY A 48 8.35 2.38 -4.57
CA GLY A 48 7.40 2.45 -3.44
C GLY A 48 6.32 1.39 -3.52
N LYS A 49 6.68 0.15 -3.89
CA LYS A 49 5.75 -1.00 -3.94
C LYS A 49 5.08 -1.26 -2.58
N SER A 50 5.78 -0.94 -1.50
CA SER A 50 5.27 -1.10 -0.14
C SER A 50 4.05 -0.26 0.18
N SER A 51 3.98 0.95 -0.36
CA SER A 51 2.81 1.80 -0.21
C SER A 51 1.56 1.15 -0.79
N VAL A 52 1.67 0.38 -1.89
CA VAL A 52 0.51 -0.30 -2.48
C VAL A 52 -0.06 -1.32 -1.50
N TYR A 53 0.75 -2.30 -1.06
CA TYR A 53 0.20 -3.35 -0.21
C TYR A 53 -0.20 -2.85 1.19
N PHE A 54 0.53 -1.91 1.80
CA PHE A 54 0.17 -1.41 3.14
C PHE A 54 -1.09 -0.55 3.13
N ILE A 55 -1.24 0.35 2.15
CA ILE A 55 -2.43 1.19 2.04
C ILE A 55 -3.64 0.34 1.65
N SER A 56 -3.51 -0.59 0.69
CA SER A 56 -4.57 -1.54 0.37
C SER A 56 -4.98 -2.36 1.60
N THR A 57 -4.02 -2.88 2.38
CA THR A 57 -4.28 -3.61 3.62
C THR A 57 -5.09 -2.77 4.61
N ARG A 58 -4.67 -1.51 4.84
CA ARG A 58 -5.36 -0.59 5.75
C ARG A 58 -6.80 -0.33 5.30
N ILE A 59 -7.00 -0.02 4.02
CA ILE A 59 -8.34 0.26 3.47
C ILE A 59 -9.26 -0.95 3.59
N LEU A 60 -8.77 -2.14 3.22
CA LEU A 60 -9.54 -3.38 3.31
C LEU A 60 -9.90 -3.68 4.77
N ARG A 61 -8.94 -3.56 5.69
CA ARG A 61 -9.15 -3.77 7.13
C ARG A 61 -10.17 -2.80 7.72
N ASP A 62 -10.08 -1.52 7.38
CA ASP A 62 -11.03 -0.50 7.84
C ASP A 62 -12.45 -0.77 7.26
N GLY A 63 -12.55 -1.45 6.12
CA GLY A 63 -13.79 -1.99 5.56
C GLY A 63 -14.25 -3.34 6.14
N GLY A 64 -13.62 -3.83 7.21
CA GLY A 64 -13.97 -5.10 7.86
C GLY A 64 -13.37 -6.34 7.22
N ALA A 65 -12.47 -6.20 6.24
CA ALA A 65 -11.71 -7.34 5.73
C ALA A 65 -10.67 -7.81 6.77
N GLY A 66 -10.34 -9.09 6.72
CA GLY A 66 -9.34 -9.71 7.59
C GLY A 66 -7.90 -9.22 7.36
N PRO A 67 -6.93 -9.88 8.00
CA PRO A 67 -5.51 -9.54 7.83
C PRO A 67 -5.01 -9.78 6.41
N THR A 68 -3.93 -9.09 6.03
CA THR A 68 -3.19 -9.35 4.79
C THR A 68 -1.88 -10.08 5.10
N LEU A 69 -1.59 -11.15 4.35
CA LEU A 69 -0.33 -11.88 4.45
C LEU A 69 0.66 -11.37 3.39
N ILE A 70 1.79 -10.83 3.85
CA ILE A 70 2.89 -10.41 2.98
C ILE A 70 4.00 -11.47 3.07
N ILE A 71 4.35 -12.07 1.94
CA ILE A 71 5.39 -13.09 1.85
C ILE A 71 6.63 -12.46 1.21
N SER A 72 7.77 -12.52 1.89
CA SER A 72 9.05 -12.03 1.38
C SER A 72 10.15 -13.07 1.63
N PRO A 73 11.04 -13.34 0.66
CA PRO A 73 12.17 -14.25 0.87
C PRO A 73 13.30 -13.62 1.68
N LEU A 74 13.29 -12.30 1.95
CA LEU A 74 14.40 -11.59 2.59
C LEU A 74 14.02 -11.10 4.00
N LEU A 75 14.50 -11.80 5.03
CA LEU A 75 14.25 -11.46 6.44
C LEU A 75 14.77 -10.05 6.81
N ALA A 76 15.92 -9.63 6.26
CA ALA A 76 16.45 -8.29 6.49
C ALA A 76 15.51 -7.19 5.98
N LEU A 77 14.83 -7.43 4.86
CA LEU A 77 13.86 -6.50 4.31
C LEU A 77 12.59 -6.44 5.17
N MET A 78 12.14 -7.59 5.68
CA MET A 78 10.99 -7.65 6.60
C MET A 78 11.25 -6.87 7.89
N ARG A 79 12.46 -6.98 8.47
CA ARG A 79 12.85 -6.22 9.67
C ARG A 79 12.79 -4.72 9.44
N ASN A 80 13.31 -4.25 8.30
CA ASN A 80 13.24 -2.82 7.94
C ASN A 80 11.80 -2.33 7.76
N GLN A 81 10.90 -3.19 7.26
CA GLN A 81 9.49 -2.84 7.10
C GLN A 81 8.74 -2.79 8.44
N VAL A 82 9.07 -3.67 9.39
CA VAL A 82 8.49 -3.64 10.74
C VAL A 82 8.95 -2.43 11.53
N GLY A 83 10.24 -2.07 11.45
CA GLY A 83 10.77 -0.88 12.15
C GLY A 83 10.31 0.45 11.57
N ALA A 84 9.73 0.46 10.37
CA ALA A 84 9.20 1.65 9.69
C ALA A 84 7.68 1.80 9.79
N ALA A 85 6.99 0.84 10.43
CA ALA A 85 5.55 0.85 10.68
C ALA A 85 5.22 1.44 12.06
#